data_AF-A0A355PJE9-F1
#
_entry.id   AF-A0A355PJE9-F1
#
_cell.length_a   1.000
_cell.length_b   1.000
_cell.length_c   1.000
_cell.angle_alpha   90.00
_cell.angle_beta   90.00
_cell.angle_gamma   90.00
#
_symmetry.space_group_name_H-M   'P 1'
#
loop_
_entity.id
_entity.type
_entity.pdbx_description
1 polymer ?
#
loop_
_entity_poly.entity_id
_entity_poly.type
_entity_poly.pdbx_seq_one_letter_code
_entity_poly.pdbx_strand_id
1 'polypeptide(L)'
;MNSFSQVELHFRLQSVPSAIVIKDPETPKEKEERLNHSKKPTGTMIVTPTERCQLVEFLKDLKKNGYQLIDAHAQERSDDKVPCGIRRNYYSVRFIFSKLNPAVRVDMASDLYSRVAYNELYFICSTAIYQVKAFINPVDINKKVLNITLKSRLPLYEKNGQRVMVWNKDENDIATDKILLEPKNCLRILDNSVISIKA
;
A
#
# COMPACT_ATOMS: atom_id res chain seq x y z
N MET A 1 -17.52 17.32 -4.13
CA MET A 1 -16.44 16.59 -4.85
C MET A 1 -15.30 16.30 -3.88
N ASN A 2 -15.18 15.06 -3.36
CA ASN A 2 -14.03 14.67 -2.52
C ASN A 2 -12.86 14.20 -3.40
N SER A 3 -12.32 15.12 -4.19
CA SER A 3 -11.12 14.86 -4.99
C SER A 3 -9.89 14.97 -4.10
N PHE A 4 -9.13 13.90 -3.95
CA PHE A 4 -7.82 13.96 -3.27
C PHE A 4 -6.81 14.62 -4.19
N SER A 5 -5.98 15.52 -3.65
CA SER A 5 -4.86 16.08 -4.42
C SER A 5 -3.79 15.02 -4.68
N GLN A 6 -3.66 14.05 -3.78
CA GLN A 6 -2.68 12.98 -3.86
C GLN A 6 -3.20 11.70 -3.18
N VAL A 7 -2.77 10.55 -3.68
CA VAL A 7 -3.00 9.23 -3.09
C VAL A 7 -1.66 8.57 -2.83
N GLU A 8 -1.41 8.13 -1.61
CA GLU A 8 -0.18 7.44 -1.23
C GLU A 8 -0.47 6.02 -0.79
N LEU A 9 0.21 5.06 -1.41
CA LEU A 9 0.20 3.65 -1.02
C LEU A 9 1.47 3.33 -0.22
N HIS A 10 1.32 2.93 1.04
CA HIS A 10 2.43 2.66 1.96
C HIS A 10 2.51 1.16 2.23
N PHE A 11 3.49 0.50 1.65
CA PHE A 11 3.76 -0.92 1.84
C PHE A 11 4.85 -1.13 2.87
N ARG A 12 4.69 -2.19 3.67
CA ARG A 12 5.77 -2.76 4.48
C ARG A 12 6.26 -4.04 3.80
N LEU A 13 7.45 -4.00 3.21
CA LEU A 13 8.06 -5.12 2.47
C LEU A 13 9.37 -5.58 3.11
N GLN A 14 9.75 -6.83 2.84
CA GLN A 14 11.04 -7.39 3.26
C GLN A 14 12.15 -7.10 2.24
N SER A 15 11.78 -6.83 0.99
CA SER A 15 12.70 -6.49 -0.10
C SER A 15 12.10 -5.36 -0.92
N VAL A 16 12.97 -4.53 -1.52
CA VAL A 16 12.57 -3.43 -2.40
C VAL A 16 12.56 -3.92 -3.86
N PRO A 17 11.52 -3.59 -4.65
CA PRO A 17 11.55 -3.85 -6.09
C PRO A 17 12.67 -3.06 -6.77
N SER A 18 13.33 -3.65 -7.76
CA SER A 18 14.58 -3.11 -8.34
C SER A 18 14.46 -1.70 -8.93
N ALA A 19 13.27 -1.34 -9.42
CA ALA A 19 13.06 -0.03 -10.03
C ALA A 19 12.76 1.10 -9.02
N ILE A 20 12.69 0.79 -7.73
CA ILE A 20 12.31 1.77 -6.70
C ILE A 20 13.56 2.35 -6.06
N VAL A 21 13.64 3.69 -6.06
CA VAL A 21 14.74 4.42 -5.44
C VAL A 21 14.76 4.16 -3.93
N ILE A 22 15.91 3.72 -3.42
CA ILE A 22 16.14 3.54 -1.98
C ILE A 22 16.74 4.83 -1.44
N LYS A 23 16.06 5.45 -0.48
CA LYS A 23 16.55 6.59 0.29
C LYS A 23 17.48 6.12 1.40
N ASP A 24 18.21 7.06 1.99
CA ASP A 24 19.02 6.79 3.19
C ASP A 24 18.17 6.13 4.28
N PRO A 25 18.75 5.19 5.05
CA PRO A 25 18.07 4.54 6.16
C PRO A 25 17.49 5.57 7.14
N GLU A 26 16.36 5.22 7.75
CA GLU A 26 15.67 6.08 8.71
C GLU A 26 16.60 6.54 9.84
N THR A 27 16.73 7.86 9.99
CA THR A 27 17.50 8.48 11.05
C THR A 27 16.79 8.37 12.40
N PRO A 28 17.50 8.48 13.54
CA PRO A 28 16.88 8.48 14.87
C PRO A 28 15.79 9.56 15.03
N LYS A 29 15.97 10.73 14.40
CA LYS A 29 15.00 11.83 14.42
C LYS A 29 13.72 11.48 13.65
N GLU A 30 13.85 10.99 12.41
CA GLU A 30 12.69 10.54 11.62
C GLU A 30 11.94 9.40 12.31
N LYS A 31 12.68 8.51 12.98
CA LYS A 31 12.09 7.44 13.82
C LYS A 31 11.27 8.00 14.96
N GLU A 32 11.78 8.99 15.69
CA GLU A 32 11.05 9.66 16.77
C GLU A 32 9.79 10.34 16.25
N GLU A 33 9.89 11.10 15.15
CA GLU A 33 8.76 11.75 14.47
C GLU A 33 7.70 10.73 14.06
N ARG A 34 8.10 9.62 13.44
CA ARG A 34 7.20 8.51 13.07
C ARG A 34 6.48 7.93 14.28
N LEU A 35 7.20 7.67 15.38
CA LEU A 35 6.62 7.11 16.60
C LEU A 35 5.63 8.09 17.25
N ASN A 36 5.93 9.38 17.24
CA ASN A 36 5.03 10.42 17.73
C ASN A 36 3.77 10.54 16.87
N HIS A 37 3.89 10.54 15.54
CA HIS A 37 2.76 10.52 14.63
C HIS A 37 1.89 9.27 14.78
N SER A 38 2.49 8.10 15.04
CA SER A 38 1.72 6.86 15.26
C SER A 38 0.85 6.92 16.53
N LYS A 39 1.22 7.74 17.53
CA LYS A 39 0.43 7.93 18.75
C LYS A 39 -0.73 8.91 18.57
N LYS A 40 -0.59 9.87 17.65
CA LYS A 40 -1.59 10.92 17.37
C LYS A 40 -1.82 11.03 15.86
N PRO A 41 -2.54 10.08 15.23
CA PRO A 41 -2.89 10.20 13.82
C PRO A 41 -3.80 11.41 13.61
N THR A 42 -3.40 12.32 12.73
CA THR A 42 -4.14 13.56 12.43
C THR A 42 -5.22 13.37 11.35
N GLY A 43 -5.19 12.26 10.61
CA GLY A 43 -6.12 11.97 9.53
C GLY A 43 -7.41 11.30 9.96
N THR A 44 -8.48 11.56 9.21
CA THR A 44 -9.78 10.88 9.37
C THR A 44 -9.71 9.51 8.69
N MET A 45 -9.94 8.43 9.44
CA MET A 45 -9.99 7.08 8.88
C MET A 45 -11.26 6.89 8.05
N ILE A 46 -11.11 6.43 6.80
CA ILE A 46 -12.23 6.18 5.88
C ILE A 46 -12.37 4.70 5.50
N VAL A 47 -11.32 3.92 5.68
CA VAL A 47 -11.37 2.46 5.59
C VAL A 47 -10.77 1.89 6.86
N THR A 48 -11.60 1.22 7.65
CA THR A 48 -11.17 0.47 8.84
C THR A 48 -10.22 -0.67 8.45
N PRO A 49 -9.37 -1.16 9.37
CA PRO A 49 -8.47 -2.27 9.07
C PRO A 49 -9.24 -3.46 8.49
N THR A 50 -9.00 -3.76 7.21
CA THR A 50 -9.72 -4.80 6.47
C THR A 50 -8.73 -5.82 5.92
N GLU A 51 -8.87 -7.06 6.37
CA GLU A 51 -8.02 -8.21 6.00
C GLU A 51 -8.31 -8.74 4.58
N ARG A 52 -7.34 -9.47 4.02
CA ARG A 52 -7.46 -10.22 2.75
C ARG A 52 -8.00 -9.37 1.59
N CYS A 53 -7.47 -8.14 1.48
CA CYS A 53 -7.87 -7.19 0.46
C CYS A 53 -6.94 -7.24 -0.76
N GLN A 54 -7.53 -7.25 -1.96
CA GLN A 54 -6.82 -7.12 -3.24
C GLN A 54 -6.87 -5.68 -3.76
N LEU A 55 -5.77 -5.23 -4.38
CA LEU A 55 -5.61 -3.84 -4.85
C LEU A 55 -5.56 -3.66 -6.36
N VAL A 56 -5.53 -4.73 -7.16
CA VAL A 56 -5.38 -4.63 -8.63
C VAL A 56 -6.45 -3.73 -9.25
N GLU A 57 -7.72 -3.89 -8.86
CA GLU A 57 -8.80 -3.04 -9.38
C GLU A 57 -8.71 -1.60 -8.87
N PHE A 58 -8.23 -1.38 -7.64
CA PHE A 58 -7.97 -0.03 -7.14
C PHE A 58 -6.97 0.74 -8.01
N LEU A 59 -5.91 0.08 -8.49
CA LEU A 59 -4.93 0.71 -9.38
C LEU A 59 -5.57 1.11 -10.72
N LYS A 60 -6.46 0.28 -11.26
CA LYS A 60 -7.23 0.59 -12.47
C LYS A 60 -8.18 1.77 -12.22
N ASP A 61 -8.84 1.79 -11.07
CA ASP A 61 -9.73 2.88 -10.67
C ASP A 61 -8.97 4.20 -10.54
N LEU A 62 -7.76 4.20 -9.96
CA LEU A 62 -6.90 5.39 -9.89
C LEU A 62 -6.64 5.96 -11.29
N LYS A 63 -6.19 5.11 -12.22
CA LYS A 63 -5.93 5.51 -13.62
C LYS A 63 -7.19 6.06 -14.29
N LYS A 64 -8.34 5.40 -14.12
CA LYS A 64 -9.64 5.84 -14.66
C LYS A 64 -10.05 7.22 -14.11
N ASN A 65 -9.69 7.53 -12.87
CA ASN A 65 -9.96 8.80 -12.21
C ASN A 65 -8.87 9.87 -12.46
N GLY A 66 -7.95 9.63 -13.41
CA GLY A 66 -6.93 10.58 -13.82
C GLY A 66 -5.72 10.69 -12.89
N TYR A 67 -5.58 9.77 -11.93
CA TYR A 67 -4.39 9.69 -11.09
C TYR A 67 -3.25 8.99 -11.84
N GLN A 68 -2.05 9.55 -11.72
CA GLN A 68 -0.83 8.99 -12.27
C GLN A 68 0.23 8.90 -11.19
N LEU A 69 1.05 7.84 -11.26
CA LEU A 69 2.19 7.68 -10.38
C LEU A 69 3.22 8.77 -10.70
N ILE A 70 3.60 9.56 -9.69
CA ILE A 70 4.55 10.67 -9.84
C ILE A 70 5.85 10.42 -9.07
N ASP A 71 5.82 9.55 -8.07
CA ASP A 71 7.00 9.17 -7.30
C ASP A 71 6.81 7.78 -6.70
N ALA A 72 7.93 7.08 -6.51
CA ALA A 72 7.99 5.85 -5.75
C ALA A 72 9.34 5.77 -5.03
N HIS A 73 9.36 5.42 -3.75
CA HIS A 73 10.61 5.30 -3.03
C HIS A 73 10.50 4.34 -1.87
N ALA A 74 11.63 3.80 -1.45
CA ALA A 74 11.76 2.94 -0.28
C ALA A 74 12.67 3.59 0.75
N GLN A 75 12.38 3.34 2.02
CA GLN A 75 13.26 3.70 3.14
C GLN A 75 13.36 2.50 4.08
N GLU A 76 14.59 2.12 4.43
CA GLU A 76 14.83 1.06 5.42
C GLU A 76 14.49 1.58 6.83
N ARG A 77 13.77 0.77 7.61
CA ARG A 77 13.34 1.10 8.96
C ARG A 77 13.59 -0.06 9.92
N SER A 78 13.84 0.27 11.18
CA SER A 78 13.92 -0.71 12.25
C SER A 78 12.53 -1.15 12.71
N ASP A 79 12.34 -2.45 12.96
CA ASP A 79 11.10 -2.99 13.51
C ASP A 79 11.10 -2.91 15.03
N ASP A 80 10.38 -1.92 15.55
CA ASP A 80 10.30 -1.61 16.99
C ASP A 80 9.53 -2.66 17.82
N LYS A 81 8.91 -3.65 17.16
CA LYS A 81 8.09 -4.68 17.81
C LYS A 81 8.84 -5.97 18.14
N VAL A 82 10.11 -6.07 17.78
CA VAL A 82 10.91 -7.28 18.02
C VAL A 82 11.61 -7.16 19.38
N PRO A 83 11.59 -8.21 20.23
CA PRO A 83 12.29 -8.22 21.51
C PRO A 83 13.78 -7.86 21.38
N CYS A 84 14.33 -7.23 22.42
CA CYS A 84 15.72 -6.80 22.49
C CYS A 84 16.68 -7.92 22.07
N GLY A 85 17.51 -7.65 21.05
CA GLY A 85 18.56 -8.56 20.56
C GLY A 85 18.42 -9.01 19.11
N ILE A 86 17.21 -8.95 18.52
CA ILE A 86 16.99 -9.29 17.10
C ILE A 86 16.52 -8.04 16.36
N ARG A 87 17.44 -7.27 15.79
CA ARG A 87 17.08 -6.19 14.86
C ARG A 87 16.51 -6.82 13.60
N ARG A 88 15.19 -6.70 13.39
CA ARG A 88 14.60 -6.91 12.06
C ARG A 88 14.41 -5.55 11.40
N ASN A 89 14.97 -5.40 10.21
CA ASN A 89 14.69 -4.24 9.38
C ASN A 89 13.57 -4.58 8.40
N TYR A 90 12.87 -3.57 7.92
CA TYR A 90 11.91 -3.69 6.84
C TYR A 90 12.00 -2.44 5.95
N TYR A 91 11.52 -2.56 4.72
CA TYR A 91 11.39 -1.42 3.83
C TYR A 91 9.99 -0.85 3.89
N SER A 92 9.90 0.45 4.19
CA SER A 92 8.69 1.25 3.96
C SER A 92 8.72 1.73 2.52
N VAL A 93 7.94 1.09 1.65
CA VAL A 93 7.86 1.44 0.23
C VAL A 93 6.62 2.29 -0.01
N ARG A 94 6.79 3.46 -0.62
CA ARG A 94 5.73 4.42 -0.90
C ARG A 94 5.58 4.59 -2.40
N PHE A 95 4.33 4.60 -2.85
CA PHE A 95 3.94 4.98 -4.21
C PHE A 95 3.00 6.17 -4.12
N ILE A 96 3.33 7.24 -4.84
CA ILE A 96 2.64 8.52 -4.74
C ILE A 96 1.97 8.81 -6.07
N PHE A 97 0.66 8.99 -6.03
CA PHE A 97 -0.17 9.31 -7.18
C PHE A 97 -0.73 10.71 -7.06
N SER A 98 -0.75 11.45 -8.17
CA SER A 98 -1.39 12.76 -8.26
C SER A 98 -2.23 12.86 -9.51
N LYS A 99 -3.20 13.77 -9.52
CA LYS A 99 -3.89 14.14 -10.77
C LYS A 99 -2.96 15.01 -11.59
N LEU A 100 -2.64 14.57 -12.81
CA LEU A 100 -1.84 15.41 -13.70
C LEU A 100 -2.61 16.67 -14.07
N ASN A 101 -1.92 17.81 -14.01
CA ASN A 101 -2.36 18.99 -14.72
C ASN A 101 -2.05 18.80 -16.21
N PRO A 102 -3.03 18.85 -17.11
CA PRO A 102 -2.83 18.67 -18.55
C PRO A 102 -1.80 19.64 -19.17
N ALA A 103 -1.54 20.77 -18.51
CA ALA A 103 -0.55 21.76 -18.96
C ALA A 103 0.91 21.36 -18.67
N VAL A 104 1.14 20.36 -17.82
CA VAL A 104 2.50 19.92 -17.45
C VAL A 104 2.97 18.85 -18.42
N ARG A 105 3.98 19.17 -19.22
CA ARG A 105 4.68 18.19 -20.06
C ARG A 105 5.57 17.32 -19.16
N VAL A 106 5.33 16.02 -19.18
CA VAL A 106 6.19 15.02 -18.54
C VAL A 106 7.35 14.72 -19.50
N ASP A 107 8.59 14.82 -19.02
CA ASP A 107 9.74 14.40 -19.82
C ASP A 107 9.80 12.87 -19.97
N MET A 108 10.51 12.39 -21.00
CA MET A 108 10.55 10.95 -21.31
C MET A 108 11.16 10.09 -20.19
N ALA A 109 12.12 10.62 -19.43
CA ALA A 109 12.76 9.87 -18.36
C ALA A 109 11.81 9.67 -17.17
N SER A 110 11.05 10.72 -16.82
CA SER A 110 10.00 10.68 -15.80
C SER A 110 8.85 9.75 -16.19
N ASP A 111 8.42 9.77 -17.45
CA ASP A 111 7.40 8.84 -17.96
C ASP A 111 7.88 7.38 -17.90
N LEU A 112 9.13 7.12 -18.34
CA LEU A 112 9.70 5.77 -18.28
C LEU A 112 9.80 5.27 -16.83
N TYR A 113 10.32 6.10 -15.93
CA TYR A 113 10.40 5.79 -14.50
C TYR A 113 9.03 5.42 -13.92
N SER A 114 8.03 6.27 -14.18
CA SER A 114 6.67 6.08 -13.69
C SER A 114 6.04 4.79 -14.20
N ARG A 115 6.30 4.41 -15.46
CA ARG A 115 5.83 3.13 -16.04
C ARG A 115 6.49 1.93 -15.38
N VAL A 116 7.81 1.95 -15.20
CA VAL A 116 8.53 0.83 -14.57
C VAL A 116 8.11 0.68 -13.11
N ALA A 117 8.05 1.77 -12.34
CA ALA A 117 7.59 1.75 -10.96
C ALA A 117 6.12 1.31 -10.84
N TYR A 118 5.25 1.70 -11.79
CA TYR A 118 3.87 1.22 -11.83
C TYR A 118 3.78 -0.29 -12.11
N ASN A 119 4.63 -0.84 -12.98
CA ASN A 119 4.66 -2.28 -13.23
C ASN A 119 5.10 -3.07 -11.99
N GLU A 120 6.09 -2.58 -11.25
CA GLU A 120 6.48 -3.17 -9.95
C GLU A 120 5.32 -3.12 -8.95
N LEU A 121 4.64 -1.99 -8.84
CA LEU A 121 3.46 -1.84 -7.99
C LEU A 121 2.35 -2.81 -8.38
N TYR A 122 2.07 -2.94 -9.68
CA TYR A 122 1.07 -3.86 -10.20
C TYR A 122 1.41 -5.29 -9.81
N PHE A 123 2.67 -5.71 -10.00
CA PHE A 123 3.16 -7.03 -9.62
C PHE A 123 3.03 -7.28 -8.11
N ILE A 124 3.41 -6.32 -7.27
CA ILE A 124 3.23 -6.39 -5.81
C ILE A 124 1.74 -6.62 -5.46
N CYS A 125 0.84 -5.87 -6.11
CA CYS A 125 -0.60 -5.94 -5.85
C CYS A 125 -1.28 -7.18 -6.44
N SER A 126 -0.73 -7.79 -7.50
CA SER A 126 -1.30 -8.98 -8.15
C SER A 126 -0.84 -10.30 -7.53
N THR A 127 0.26 -10.29 -6.76
CA THR A 127 0.88 -11.51 -6.21
C THR A 127 0.60 -11.71 -4.73
N ALA A 128 -0.12 -10.80 -4.07
CA ALA A 128 -0.42 -10.88 -2.66
C ALA A 128 -1.73 -10.17 -2.32
N ILE A 129 -2.29 -10.53 -1.16
CA ILE A 129 -3.39 -9.81 -0.51
C ILE A 129 -2.87 -9.17 0.78
N TYR A 130 -3.55 -8.12 1.22
CA TYR A 130 -3.07 -7.26 2.31
C TYR A 130 -4.17 -6.98 3.31
N GLN A 131 -3.77 -6.66 4.54
CA GLN A 131 -4.60 -5.84 5.42
C GLN A 131 -4.48 -4.37 4.98
N VAL A 132 -5.61 -3.73 4.71
CA VAL A 132 -5.67 -2.34 4.23
C VAL A 132 -6.30 -1.44 5.30
N LYS A 133 -5.74 -0.24 5.48
CA LYS A 133 -6.33 0.85 6.27
C LYS A 133 -6.14 2.16 5.52
N ALA A 134 -7.15 3.01 5.43
CA ALA A 134 -7.07 4.27 4.69
C ALA A 134 -7.49 5.48 5.52
N PHE A 135 -6.80 6.60 5.31
CA PHE A 135 -7.02 7.86 6.00
C PHE A 135 -7.01 9.03 5.02
N ILE A 136 -7.84 10.02 5.29
CA ILE A 136 -7.76 11.35 4.67
C ILE A 136 -6.99 12.25 5.61
N ASN A 137 -5.84 12.75 5.16
CA ASN A 137 -5.02 13.71 5.92
C ASN A 137 -5.16 15.10 5.29
N PRO A 138 -5.60 16.12 6.04
CA PRO A 138 -5.54 17.49 5.57
C PRO A 138 -4.08 17.95 5.54
N VAL A 139 -3.63 18.47 4.40
CA VAL A 139 -2.31 19.10 4.27
C VAL A 139 -2.44 20.62 4.38
N ASP A 140 -3.47 21.16 3.74
CA ASP A 140 -3.90 22.54 3.89
C ASP A 140 -5.44 22.63 3.74
N ILE A 141 -6.00 23.84 3.73
CA ILE A 141 -7.46 24.07 3.62
C ILE A 141 -8.06 23.44 2.35
N ASN A 142 -7.29 23.35 1.27
CA ASN A 142 -7.75 22.94 -0.06
C ASN A 142 -7.17 21.58 -0.51
N LYS A 143 -6.15 21.06 0.17
CA LYS A 143 -5.42 19.84 -0.20
C LYS A 143 -5.60 18.75 0.83
N LYS A 144 -6.04 17.60 0.32
CA LYS A 144 -6.27 16.38 1.08
C LYS A 144 -5.49 15.25 0.44
N VAL A 145 -4.71 14.55 1.25
CA VAL A 145 -3.95 13.37 0.84
C VAL A 145 -4.64 12.13 1.37
N LEU A 146 -4.92 11.18 0.49
CA LEU A 146 -5.39 9.86 0.85
C LEU A 146 -4.18 8.96 1.14
N ASN A 147 -3.99 8.59 2.41
CA ASN A 147 -2.93 7.66 2.82
C ASN A 147 -3.53 6.27 3.02
N ILE A 148 -3.06 5.30 2.25
CA ILE A 148 -3.45 3.90 2.33
C ILE A 148 -2.27 3.10 2.86
N THR A 149 -2.43 2.53 4.04
CA THR A 149 -1.43 1.67 4.67
C THR A 149 -1.72 0.20 4.38
N LEU A 150 -0.70 -0.52 3.92
CA LEU A 150 -0.76 -1.93 3.54
C LEU A 150 0.12 -2.74 4.48
N LYS A 151 -0.51 -3.66 5.21
CA LYS A 151 0.12 -4.53 6.22
C LYS A 151 -0.23 -5.98 5.93
N SER A 152 0.35 -6.88 6.73
CA SER A 152 0.00 -8.31 6.75
C SER A 152 -0.02 -8.92 5.35
N ARG A 153 1.06 -8.72 4.57
CA ARG A 153 1.17 -9.26 3.21
C ARG A 153 1.06 -10.78 3.26
N LEU A 154 0.06 -11.32 2.57
CA LEU A 154 -0.09 -12.76 2.35
C LEU A 154 0.14 -13.05 0.85
N PRO A 155 1.27 -13.69 0.48
CA PRO A 155 1.52 -14.09 -0.90
C PRO A 155 0.43 -15.04 -1.40
N LEU A 156 -0.02 -14.86 -2.64
CA LEU A 156 -0.98 -15.75 -3.30
C LEU A 156 -0.31 -16.97 -3.95
N TYR A 157 1.01 -16.90 -4.12
CA TYR A 157 1.81 -17.93 -4.76
C TYR A 157 3.02 -18.29 -3.90
N GLU A 158 3.32 -19.57 -3.88
CA GLU A 158 4.54 -20.17 -3.35
C GLU A 158 5.75 -19.83 -4.22
N LYS A 159 6.97 -20.07 -3.72
CA LYS A 159 8.21 -19.85 -4.49
C LYS A 159 8.28 -20.68 -5.78
N ASN A 160 7.60 -21.82 -5.82
CA ASN A 160 7.51 -22.70 -6.99
C ASN A 160 6.41 -22.28 -7.99
N GLY A 161 5.74 -21.14 -7.76
CA GLY A 161 4.67 -20.63 -8.62
C GLY A 161 3.29 -21.26 -8.40
N GLN A 162 3.17 -22.27 -7.52
CA GLN A 162 1.86 -22.84 -7.17
C GLN A 162 1.08 -21.88 -6.27
N ARG A 163 -0.26 -21.99 -6.29
CA ARG A 163 -1.11 -21.19 -5.40
C ARG A 163 -0.93 -21.60 -3.95
N VAL A 164 -0.91 -20.62 -3.06
CA VAL A 164 -0.87 -20.86 -1.60
C VAL A 164 -2.19 -21.47 -1.16
N MET A 165 -2.09 -22.58 -0.42
CA MET A 165 -3.22 -23.22 0.23
C MET A 165 -3.20 -22.87 1.73
N VAL A 166 -4.36 -22.54 2.28
CA VAL A 166 -4.55 -22.26 3.71
C VAL A 166 -5.56 -23.22 4.30
N TRP A 167 -5.40 -23.54 5.59
CA TRP A 167 -6.40 -24.30 6.31
C TRP A 167 -7.66 -23.46 6.47
N ASN A 168 -8.78 -23.98 5.98
CA ASN A 168 -10.10 -23.54 6.37
C ASN A 168 -10.32 -23.92 7.83
N LYS A 169 -10.86 -22.99 8.60
CA LYS A 169 -11.17 -23.22 10.01
C LYS A 169 -12.66 -23.10 10.21
N ASP A 170 -13.22 -23.99 11.02
CA ASP A 170 -14.61 -23.89 11.44
C ASP A 170 -14.82 -22.78 12.49
N GLU A 171 -16.04 -22.70 13.02
CA GLU A 171 -16.42 -21.75 14.07
C GLU A 171 -15.65 -21.92 15.39
N ASN A 172 -14.98 -23.05 15.59
CA ASN A 172 -14.16 -23.35 16.76
C ASN A 172 -12.65 -23.23 16.48
N ASP A 173 -12.27 -22.59 15.37
CA ASP A 173 -10.88 -22.43 14.93
C ASP A 173 -10.15 -23.75 14.58
N ILE A 174 -10.89 -24.85 14.38
CA ILE A 174 -10.36 -26.18 14.06
C ILE A 174 -10.16 -26.28 12.55
N ALA A 175 -8.95 -26.70 12.14
CA ALA A 175 -8.60 -26.89 10.73
C ALA A 175 -9.40 -28.06 10.13
N THR A 176 -10.17 -27.78 9.08
CA THR A 176 -11.02 -28.76 8.37
C THR A 176 -10.34 -29.20 7.08
N ASP A 177 -10.29 -28.32 6.09
CA ASP A 177 -9.77 -28.61 4.75
C ASP A 177 -8.72 -27.60 4.32
N LYS A 178 -7.82 -27.99 3.40
CA LYS A 178 -6.95 -27.03 2.72
C LYS A 178 -7.68 -26.42 1.53
N ILE A 179 -7.84 -25.10 1.54
CA ILE A 179 -8.47 -24.33 0.47
C ILE A 179 -7.48 -23.33 -0.13
N LEU A 180 -7.77 -22.84 -1.34
CA LEU A 180 -6.98 -21.79 -1.97
C LEU A 180 -7.06 -20.50 -1.15
N LEU A 181 -5.91 -19.82 -1.01
CA LEU A 181 -5.89 -18.48 -0.46
C LEU A 181 -6.50 -17.50 -1.47
N GLU A 182 -7.69 -17.02 -1.17
CA GLU A 182 -8.40 -16.04 -2.00
C GLU A 182 -8.56 -14.68 -1.30
N PRO A 183 -8.68 -13.57 -2.06
CA PRO A 183 -9.14 -12.32 -1.49
C PRO A 183 -10.56 -12.48 -0.92
N LYS A 184 -10.84 -11.84 0.22
CA LYS A 184 -12.22 -11.67 0.71
C LYS A 184 -12.78 -10.30 0.37
N ASN A 185 -11.89 -9.34 0.13
CA ASN A 185 -12.22 -7.95 -0.11
C ASN A 185 -11.43 -7.39 -1.29
N CYS A 186 -11.93 -6.32 -1.88
CA CYS A 186 -11.24 -5.52 -2.87
C CYS A 186 -11.40 -4.03 -2.54
N LEU A 187 -10.29 -3.29 -2.61
CA LEU A 187 -10.31 -1.84 -2.48
C LEU A 187 -10.75 -1.22 -3.81
N ARG A 188 -11.70 -0.28 -3.79
CA ARG A 188 -12.27 0.35 -5.00
C ARG A 188 -12.45 1.85 -4.82
N ILE A 189 -12.57 2.55 -5.95
CA ILE A 189 -13.09 3.93 -5.99
C ILE A 189 -14.48 3.90 -6.62
N LEU A 190 -15.51 4.07 -5.79
CA LEU A 190 -16.91 4.18 -6.24
C LEU A 190 -17.44 5.57 -5.87
N ASP A 191 -18.06 6.26 -6.83
CA ASP A 191 -18.64 7.59 -6.63
C ASP A 191 -17.70 8.61 -5.95
N ASN A 192 -16.42 8.59 -6.35
CA ASN A 192 -15.32 9.38 -5.78
C ASN A 192 -15.01 9.07 -4.30
N SER A 193 -15.46 7.93 -3.79
CA SER A 193 -15.18 7.45 -2.44
C SER A 193 -14.31 6.20 -2.49
N VAL A 194 -13.33 6.12 -1.60
CA VAL A 194 -12.50 4.92 -1.45
C VAL A 194 -13.12 4.00 -0.42
N ILE A 195 -13.47 2.80 -0.85
CA ILE A 195 -14.18 1.82 -0.02
C ILE A 195 -13.58 0.43 -0.19
N SER A 196 -13.77 -0.42 0.83
CA SER A 196 -13.53 -1.85 0.71
C SER A 196 -14.86 -2.56 0.46
N ILE A 197 -14.94 -3.37 -0.60
CA ILE A 197 -16.09 -4.19 -0.92
C ILE A 197 -15.72 -5.67 -0.86
N LYS A 198 -16.70 -6.56 -0.75
CA LYS A 198 -16.48 -8.00 -0.84
C LYS A 198 -16.01 -8.37 -2.25
N ALA A 199 -15.00 -9.23 -2.34
CA ALA A 199 -14.45 -9.73 -3.61
C ALA A 199 -15.40 -10.76 -4.26
#